data_AF-A0AAU3FMN9-F1
#
_entry.id   AF-A0AAU3FMN9-F1
#
_cell.length_a   1.000
_cell.length_b   1.000
_cell.length_c   1.000
_cell.angle_alpha   90.00
_cell.angle_beta   90.00
_cell.angle_gamma   90.00
#
_symmetry.space_group_name_H-M   'P 1'
#
loop_
_entity.id
_entity.type
_entity.pdbx_description
1 polymer ?
#
loop_
_entity_poly.entity_id
_entity_poly.type
_entity_poly.pdbx_seq_one_letter_code
_entity_poly.pdbx_strand_id
1 'polypeptide(L)'
;MSHPGNPYPNQPQQPYGEQPAPQQGGYPPAGQPYGAPEAAPLPPAPKKSKTGKIVLIVLAVVLVLCCGGGAITWFALKDDVNDAVEATKTRVTAPATLAGRPKATEPELQAAVDGMIAEMKSTVQNETSTAGAVYGDPAKKNLVMFAAASGLLTDPKKELDDAFSGPDLTMSNVATVDPGPLGGEARCGDSESDGVKLGICAWADKGSVGMIAMYFKTSAQAKAEFIAMRGQIEQRS
;
A
#
# COMPACT_ATOMS: atom_id res chain seq x y z
N MET A 1 -3.05 -50.96 28.45
CA MET A 1 -2.50 -51.89 27.44
C MET A 1 -1.81 -51.02 26.40
N SER A 2 -0.64 -50.45 26.66
CA SER A 2 0.71 -51.05 26.79
C SER A 2 1.37 -51.28 25.41
N HIS A 3 2.29 -50.34 25.03
CA HIS A 3 3.59 -50.41 24.32
C HIS A 3 3.89 -51.53 23.29
N PRO A 4 4.74 -51.33 22.24
CA PRO A 4 6.11 -50.76 22.33
C PRO A 4 6.49 -49.81 21.15
N GLY A 5 7.51 -48.95 21.15
CA GLY A 5 8.85 -49.01 21.76
C GLY A 5 9.85 -49.65 20.77
N ASN A 6 10.69 -48.86 20.09
CA ASN A 6 11.89 -49.40 19.41
C ASN A 6 12.94 -48.30 19.13
N PRO A 7 14.24 -48.64 18.97
CA PRO A 7 15.32 -48.06 19.76
C PRO A 7 16.36 -47.32 18.92
N TYR A 8 17.17 -46.49 19.60
CA TYR A 8 18.44 -45.97 19.07
C TYR A 8 19.49 -47.08 18.94
N PRO A 9 20.39 -46.97 17.94
CA PRO A 9 21.77 -47.41 18.09
C PRO A 9 22.79 -46.26 18.10
N ASN A 10 23.86 -46.55 18.83
CA ASN A 10 24.93 -45.70 19.34
C ASN A 10 26.09 -45.50 18.34
N GLN A 11 26.90 -44.47 18.59
CA GLN A 11 28.11 -44.04 17.87
C GLN A 11 29.26 -45.08 17.88
N PRO A 12 30.32 -44.83 17.09
CA PRO A 12 31.63 -44.69 17.75
C PRO A 12 32.40 -43.40 17.39
N GLN A 13 33.02 -42.80 18.41
CA GLN A 13 34.05 -41.76 18.35
C GLN A 13 35.36 -42.31 17.75
N GLN A 14 36.17 -41.43 17.15
CA GLN A 14 37.54 -41.72 16.73
C GLN A 14 38.55 -40.79 17.44
N PRO A 15 39.77 -41.27 17.75
CA PRO A 15 40.53 -40.87 18.93
C PRO A 15 41.70 -39.93 18.61
N TYR A 16 42.13 -39.26 19.68
CA TYR A 16 43.31 -38.43 19.85
C TYR A 16 44.62 -39.21 19.64
N GLY A 17 45.64 -38.60 19.03
CA GLY A 17 46.97 -39.18 18.83
C GLY A 17 48.08 -38.22 19.26
N GLU A 18 48.82 -38.63 20.29
CA GLU A 18 50.00 -38.00 20.89
C GLU A 18 51.33 -38.54 20.31
N GLN A 19 52.32 -37.64 20.18
CA GLN A 19 53.80 -37.72 20.36
C GLN A 19 54.62 -38.95 19.87
N PRO A 20 55.88 -38.75 19.39
CA PRO A 20 57.01 -38.54 20.31
C PRO A 20 58.15 -37.61 19.83
N ALA A 21 58.99 -37.19 20.78
CA ALA A 21 60.25 -36.48 20.59
C ALA A 21 61.46 -37.44 20.48
N PRO A 22 62.58 -37.01 19.88
CA PRO A 22 63.89 -37.40 20.37
C PRO A 22 64.88 -36.24 20.58
N GLN A 23 65.87 -36.55 21.44
CA GLN A 23 66.89 -35.71 22.05
C GLN A 23 68.17 -35.46 21.21
N GLN A 24 68.88 -34.40 21.63
CA GLN A 24 70.34 -34.22 21.80
C GLN A 24 71.33 -34.37 20.63
N GLY A 25 72.23 -33.37 20.53
CA GLY A 25 73.68 -33.64 20.49
C GLY A 25 74.50 -32.87 19.44
N GLY A 26 75.53 -32.15 19.91
CA GLY A 26 76.84 -32.09 19.22
C GLY A 26 77.27 -30.78 18.57
N TYR A 27 78.16 -30.03 19.24
CA TYR A 27 79.05 -29.02 18.66
C TYR A 27 80.18 -29.68 17.85
N PRO A 28 80.66 -29.04 16.76
CA PRO A 28 82.09 -29.04 16.46
C PRO A 28 82.66 -27.61 16.28
N PRO A 29 84.00 -27.46 16.33
CA PRO A 29 84.67 -26.30 16.92
C PRO A 29 84.93 -25.13 15.96
N ALA A 30 85.08 -23.95 16.57
CA ALA A 30 85.47 -22.70 15.92
C ALA A 30 86.97 -22.69 15.55
N GLY A 31 87.25 -22.48 14.27
CA GLY A 31 88.56 -22.12 13.72
C GLY A 31 88.60 -20.64 13.34
N GLN A 32 89.59 -19.95 13.90
CA GLN A 32 90.02 -18.55 13.73
C GLN A 32 90.65 -18.30 12.32
N PRO A 33 91.19 -17.10 12.00
CA PRO A 33 90.65 -15.74 12.10
C PRO A 33 90.90 -14.90 10.81
N TYR A 34 90.48 -13.62 10.85
CA TYR A 34 91.10 -12.44 10.19
C TYR A 34 90.51 -11.91 8.86
N GLY A 35 89.73 -10.82 8.99
CA GLY A 35 89.86 -9.58 8.20
C GLY A 35 89.09 -9.41 6.87
N ALA A 36 87.99 -8.62 6.88
CA ALA A 36 87.51 -7.71 5.80
C ALA A 36 86.15 -7.07 6.19
N PRO A 37 85.77 -5.89 5.65
CA PRO A 37 84.97 -4.86 6.35
C PRO A 37 83.44 -5.05 6.31
N GLU A 38 82.76 -4.53 7.35
CA GLU A 38 81.30 -4.52 7.51
C GLU A 38 80.57 -3.73 6.42
N ALA A 39 79.67 -4.40 5.71
CA ALA A 39 78.62 -3.78 4.90
C ALA A 39 77.35 -3.62 5.77
N ALA A 40 76.79 -2.42 5.80
CA ALA A 40 75.59 -2.10 6.57
C ALA A 40 74.33 -2.87 6.08
N PRO A 41 73.41 -3.26 6.99
CA PRO A 41 72.20 -4.01 6.61
C PRO A 41 71.14 -3.11 5.96
N LEU A 42 70.45 -3.64 4.95
CA LEU A 42 69.32 -3.00 4.27
C LEU A 42 68.04 -3.02 5.14
N PRO A 43 67.17 -2.00 5.06
CA PRO A 43 65.93 -1.94 5.83
C PRO A 43 64.85 -2.90 5.30
N PRO A 44 63.94 -3.39 6.16
CA PRO A 44 62.87 -4.30 5.77
C PRO A 44 61.77 -3.61 4.94
N ALA A 45 61.23 -4.33 3.96
CA ALA A 45 60.19 -3.83 3.06
C ALA A 45 58.85 -3.58 3.80
N PRO A 46 58.09 -2.53 3.43
CA PRO A 46 56.84 -2.17 4.09
C PRO A 46 55.70 -3.15 3.74
N LYS A 47 54.95 -3.60 4.76
CA LYS A 47 53.71 -4.38 4.57
C LYS A 47 52.56 -3.45 4.15
N LYS A 48 51.96 -3.74 3.01
CA LYS A 48 50.80 -3.01 2.46
C LYS A 48 49.53 -3.40 3.24
N SER A 49 48.96 -2.49 4.02
CA SER A 49 47.74 -2.76 4.80
C SER A 49 46.48 -2.68 3.92
N LYS A 50 45.63 -3.70 4.01
CA LYS A 50 44.29 -3.72 3.36
C LYS A 50 43.22 -3.00 4.20
N THR A 51 43.60 -2.54 5.39
CA THR A 51 42.72 -1.88 6.39
C THR A 51 42.01 -0.66 5.81
N GLY A 52 42.69 0.15 4.99
CA GLY A 52 42.08 1.32 4.35
C GLY A 52 40.94 0.97 3.39
N LYS A 53 41.02 -0.17 2.68
CA LYS A 53 39.94 -0.60 1.77
C LYS A 53 38.73 -1.14 2.52
N ILE A 54 38.94 -1.85 3.63
CA ILE A 54 37.84 -2.39 4.45
C ILE A 54 37.07 -1.24 5.12
N VAL A 55 37.79 -0.26 5.69
CA VAL A 55 37.16 0.92 6.30
C VAL A 55 36.35 1.71 5.28
N LEU A 56 36.85 1.88 4.05
CA LEU A 56 36.14 2.60 2.99
C LEU A 56 34.90 1.85 2.51
N ILE A 57 34.96 0.52 2.39
CA ILE A 57 33.79 -0.31 2.03
C ILE A 57 32.73 -0.25 3.13
N VAL A 58 33.13 -0.38 4.40
CA VAL A 58 32.18 -0.27 5.53
C VAL A 58 31.52 1.10 5.56
N LEU A 59 32.28 2.17 5.34
CA LEU A 59 31.76 3.54 5.33
C LEU A 59 30.84 3.80 4.13
N ALA A 60 31.14 3.22 2.96
CA ALA A 60 30.26 3.26 1.80
C ALA A 60 28.97 2.46 2.00
N VAL A 61 29.04 1.27 2.61
CA VAL A 61 27.86 0.46 2.94
C VAL A 61 26.98 1.18 3.98
N VAL A 62 27.58 1.80 5.00
CA VAL A 62 26.84 2.60 6.00
C VAL A 62 26.20 3.82 5.36
N LEU A 63 26.89 4.54 4.46
CA LEU A 63 26.29 5.65 3.71
C LEU A 63 25.16 5.18 2.79
N VAL A 64 25.29 4.03 2.12
CA VAL A 64 24.21 3.46 1.29
C VAL A 64 23.05 2.97 2.15
N LEU A 65 23.27 2.44 3.36
CA LEU A 65 22.20 2.09 4.29
C LEU A 65 21.50 3.33 4.87
N CYS A 66 22.27 4.35 5.27
CA CYS A 66 21.74 5.59 5.84
C CYS A 66 21.09 6.51 4.81
N CYS A 67 21.62 6.59 3.58
CA CYS A 67 21.10 7.44 2.51
C CYS A 67 20.19 6.69 1.53
N GLY A 68 20.47 5.40 1.24
CA GLY A 68 19.65 4.56 0.36
C GLY A 68 18.40 4.01 1.06
N GLY A 69 18.49 3.65 2.34
CA GLY A 69 17.31 3.35 3.16
C GLY A 69 16.46 4.60 3.38
N GLY A 70 17.12 5.75 3.59
CA GLY A 70 16.48 7.04 3.73
C GLY A 70 15.73 7.49 2.48
N ALA A 71 16.30 7.34 1.28
CA ALA A 71 15.61 7.74 0.05
C ALA A 71 14.37 6.87 -0.25
N ILE A 72 14.46 5.55 -0.09
CA ILE A 72 13.33 4.64 -0.36
C ILE A 72 12.21 4.86 0.66
N THR A 73 12.54 4.97 1.95
CA THR A 73 11.54 5.29 2.98
C THR A 73 11.00 6.71 2.84
N TRP A 74 11.82 7.68 2.46
CA TRP A 74 11.40 9.06 2.21
C TRP A 74 10.45 9.17 1.02
N PHE A 75 10.70 8.49 -0.09
CA PHE A 75 9.79 8.50 -1.24
C PHE A 75 8.46 7.82 -0.90
N ALA A 76 8.49 6.62 -0.29
CA ALA A 76 7.27 5.92 0.12
C ALA A 76 6.45 6.72 1.16
N LEU A 77 7.12 7.24 2.21
CA LEU A 77 6.45 8.04 3.23
C LEU A 77 5.96 9.39 2.69
N LYS A 78 6.67 9.98 1.72
CA LYS A 78 6.26 11.26 1.13
C LYS A 78 4.99 11.10 0.31
N ASP A 79 4.83 10.00 -0.42
CA ASP A 79 3.61 9.72 -1.16
C ASP A 79 2.44 9.49 -0.19
N ASP A 80 2.62 8.67 0.85
CA ASP A 80 1.59 8.44 1.88
C ASP A 80 1.20 9.73 2.63
N VAL A 81 2.17 10.58 2.97
CA VAL A 81 1.92 11.86 3.65
C VAL A 81 1.23 12.85 2.72
N ASN A 82 1.64 12.94 1.45
CA ASN A 82 0.97 13.80 0.48
C ASN A 82 -0.46 13.33 0.23
N ASP A 83 -0.69 12.03 0.09
CA ASP A 83 -2.02 11.45 -0.09
C ASP A 83 -2.90 11.69 1.15
N ALA A 84 -2.33 11.57 2.36
CA ALA A 84 -3.04 11.91 3.59
C ALA A 84 -3.38 13.41 3.65
N VAL A 85 -2.49 14.29 3.19
CA VAL A 85 -2.75 15.73 3.10
C VAL A 85 -3.83 16.02 2.06
N GLU A 86 -3.80 15.41 0.89
CA GLU A 86 -4.84 15.56 -0.13
C GLU A 86 -6.18 15.01 0.38
N ALA A 87 -6.19 13.90 1.12
CA ALA A 87 -7.38 13.40 1.79
C ALA A 87 -7.98 14.41 2.79
N THR A 88 -7.15 15.18 3.51
CA THR A 88 -7.66 16.24 4.40
C THR A 88 -8.27 17.42 3.67
N LYS A 89 -7.99 17.58 2.37
CA LYS A 89 -8.48 18.65 1.50
C LYS A 89 -9.68 18.27 0.66
N THR A 90 -9.96 16.97 0.52
CA THR A 90 -11.14 16.47 -0.17
C THR A 90 -12.40 16.73 0.65
N ARG A 91 -13.43 17.24 -0.01
CA ARG A 91 -14.77 17.44 0.54
C ARG A 91 -15.79 16.91 -0.44
N VAL A 92 -16.89 16.37 0.09
CA VAL A 92 -18.05 15.99 -0.69
C VAL A 92 -19.18 16.99 -0.44
N THR A 93 -19.88 17.37 -1.49
CA THR A 93 -20.95 18.37 -1.41
C THR A 93 -22.17 17.93 -2.21
N ALA A 94 -23.34 18.41 -1.80
CA ALA A 94 -24.58 18.24 -2.54
C ALA A 94 -24.89 19.52 -3.33
N PRO A 95 -24.44 19.63 -4.60
CA PRO A 95 -24.58 20.85 -5.39
C PRO A 95 -26.05 21.25 -5.59
N ALA A 96 -26.29 22.47 -6.08
CA ALA A 96 -27.66 22.91 -6.42
C ALA A 96 -28.25 22.09 -7.58
N THR A 97 -27.39 21.67 -8.51
CA THR A 97 -27.73 20.80 -9.64
C THR A 97 -26.67 19.74 -9.82
N LEU A 98 -27.06 18.56 -10.29
CA LEU A 98 -26.15 17.46 -10.62
C LEU A 98 -26.37 17.02 -12.07
N ALA A 99 -25.35 17.13 -12.93
CA ALA A 99 -25.48 16.90 -14.38
C ALA A 99 -26.69 17.65 -15.02
N GLY A 100 -26.93 18.90 -14.58
CA GLY A 100 -28.04 19.73 -15.04
C GLY A 100 -29.41 19.38 -14.45
N ARG A 101 -29.49 18.39 -13.55
CA ARG A 101 -30.73 18.01 -12.85
C ARG A 101 -30.89 18.85 -11.60
N PRO A 102 -32.07 19.44 -11.33
CA PRO A 102 -32.33 20.11 -10.06
C PRO A 102 -32.39 19.09 -8.93
N LYS A 103 -32.08 19.53 -7.71
CA LYS A 103 -32.28 18.73 -6.51
C LYS A 103 -33.77 18.40 -6.33
N ALA A 104 -34.07 17.13 -6.05
CA ALA A 104 -35.40 16.67 -5.71
C ALA A 104 -35.81 17.21 -4.33
N THR A 105 -37.10 17.42 -4.10
CA THR A 105 -37.61 18.07 -2.87
C THR A 105 -38.58 17.19 -2.09
N GLU A 106 -38.81 15.97 -2.56
CA GLU A 106 -39.68 14.98 -1.95
C GLU A 106 -39.06 14.46 -0.65
N PRO A 107 -39.74 14.56 0.50
CA PRO A 107 -39.18 14.16 1.81
C PRO A 107 -38.75 12.70 1.89
N GLU A 108 -39.46 11.80 1.20
CA GLU A 108 -39.15 10.36 1.18
C GLU A 108 -37.80 10.07 0.50
N LEU A 109 -37.49 10.79 -0.58
CA LEU A 109 -36.21 10.68 -1.28
C LEU A 109 -35.07 11.19 -0.40
N GLN A 110 -35.32 12.24 0.38
CA GLN A 110 -34.34 12.74 1.34
C GLN A 110 -34.10 11.75 2.49
N ALA A 111 -35.15 11.11 3.01
CA ALA A 111 -35.01 10.11 4.06
C ALA A 111 -34.19 8.88 3.59
N ALA A 112 -34.37 8.45 2.34
CA ALA A 112 -33.57 7.37 1.75
C ALA A 112 -32.08 7.73 1.68
N VAL A 113 -31.77 8.98 1.28
CA VAL A 113 -30.40 9.49 1.27
C VAL A 113 -29.81 9.54 2.67
N ASP A 114 -30.56 10.03 3.66
CA ASP A 114 -30.08 10.13 5.04
C ASP A 114 -29.74 8.75 5.63
N GLY A 115 -30.53 7.72 5.27
CA GLY A 115 -30.22 6.32 5.59
C GLY A 115 -28.90 5.84 4.97
N MET A 116 -28.70 6.06 3.66
CA MET A 116 -27.45 5.70 2.98
C MET A 116 -26.24 6.43 3.56
N ILE A 117 -26.37 7.72 3.89
CA ILE A 117 -25.30 8.48 4.54
C ILE A 117 -24.97 7.86 5.90
N ALA A 118 -25.97 7.50 6.71
CA ALA A 118 -25.74 6.90 8.02
C ALA A 118 -24.93 5.59 7.94
N GLU A 119 -25.20 4.76 6.93
CA GLU A 119 -24.42 3.55 6.66
C GLU A 119 -22.99 3.88 6.24
N MET A 120 -22.79 4.83 5.32
CA MET A 120 -21.44 5.24 4.88
C MET A 120 -20.59 5.82 6.01
N LYS A 121 -21.20 6.52 6.98
CA LYS A 121 -20.45 7.03 8.14
C LYS A 121 -19.81 5.92 8.97
N SER A 122 -20.36 4.72 8.93
CA SER A 122 -19.81 3.57 9.64
C SER A 122 -18.56 2.98 8.98
N THR A 123 -18.32 3.27 7.70
CA THR A 123 -17.21 2.69 6.92
C THR A 123 -15.99 3.60 6.81
N VAL A 124 -16.16 4.92 6.99
CA VAL A 124 -15.07 5.90 6.88
C VAL A 124 -14.47 6.25 8.23
N GLN A 125 -13.13 6.20 8.33
CA GLN A 125 -12.40 6.65 9.50
C GLN A 125 -12.14 8.16 9.42
N ASN A 126 -12.31 8.87 10.54
CA ASN A 126 -12.08 10.32 10.64
C ASN A 126 -12.84 11.11 9.56
N GLU A 127 -14.16 10.89 9.48
CA GLU A 127 -15.05 11.64 8.57
C GLU A 127 -14.82 13.15 8.68
N THR A 128 -14.59 13.79 7.55
CA THR A 128 -14.39 15.24 7.43
C THR A 128 -15.60 15.93 6.78
N SER A 129 -16.36 15.22 5.94
CA SER A 129 -17.66 15.67 5.44
C SER A 129 -18.48 14.50 4.90
N THR A 130 -19.80 14.68 4.87
CA THR A 130 -20.74 13.78 4.22
C THR A 130 -21.73 14.57 3.39
N ALA A 131 -22.13 14.01 2.26
CA ALA A 131 -23.12 14.60 1.39
C ALA A 131 -23.90 13.51 0.67
N GLY A 132 -25.18 13.75 0.50
CA GLY A 132 -26.02 12.97 -0.37
C GLY A 132 -27.25 13.77 -0.74
N ALA A 133 -27.83 13.45 -1.89
CA ALA A 133 -29.06 14.06 -2.35
C ALA A 133 -29.63 13.27 -3.53
N VAL A 134 -30.92 13.49 -3.79
CA VAL A 134 -31.58 13.04 -5.02
C VAL A 134 -31.77 14.22 -5.96
N TYR A 135 -31.64 13.98 -7.26
CA TYR A 135 -31.77 14.97 -8.32
C TYR A 135 -32.62 14.43 -9.45
N GLY A 136 -33.30 15.33 -10.15
CA GLY A 136 -34.19 15.01 -11.27
C GLY A 136 -35.62 14.81 -10.81
N ASP A 137 -36.39 14.15 -11.66
CA ASP A 137 -37.84 14.02 -11.56
C ASP A 137 -38.22 12.57 -11.90
N PRO A 138 -38.86 11.83 -10.96
CA PRO A 138 -39.23 10.45 -11.20
C PRO A 138 -40.26 10.31 -12.33
N ALA A 139 -41.16 11.29 -12.51
CA ALA A 139 -42.15 11.26 -13.60
C ALA A 139 -41.49 11.40 -14.98
N LYS A 140 -40.31 12.03 -15.05
CA LYS A 140 -39.50 12.16 -16.26
C LYS A 140 -38.47 11.05 -16.43
N LYS A 141 -38.46 10.04 -15.54
CA LYS A 141 -37.52 8.91 -15.54
C LYS A 141 -36.05 9.34 -15.62
N ASN A 142 -35.72 10.40 -14.88
CA ASN A 142 -34.41 11.03 -14.99
C ASN A 142 -33.79 11.30 -13.60
N LEU A 143 -34.11 10.41 -12.65
CA LEU A 143 -33.75 10.47 -11.24
C LEU A 143 -32.32 9.94 -11.01
N VAL A 144 -31.55 10.66 -10.19
CA VAL A 144 -30.20 10.29 -9.76
C VAL A 144 -30.11 10.49 -8.25
N MET A 145 -29.67 9.47 -7.54
CA MET A 145 -29.34 9.55 -6.13
C MET A 145 -27.84 9.41 -5.96
N PHE A 146 -27.26 10.17 -5.05
CA PHE A 146 -25.90 9.91 -4.61
C PHE A 146 -25.79 10.03 -3.10
N ALA A 147 -24.82 9.31 -2.55
CA ALA A 147 -24.31 9.52 -1.20
C ALA A 147 -22.79 9.32 -1.23
N ALA A 148 -22.10 10.14 -0.45
CA ALA A 148 -20.65 10.17 -0.40
C ALA A 148 -20.16 10.68 0.95
N ALA A 149 -18.95 10.28 1.30
CA ALA A 149 -18.24 10.70 2.49
C ALA A 149 -16.79 11.04 2.13
N SER A 150 -16.24 12.06 2.78
CA SER A 150 -14.80 12.33 2.75
C SER A 150 -14.18 11.99 4.10
N GLY A 151 -12.99 11.40 4.06
CA GLY A 151 -12.26 10.92 5.22
C GLY A 151 -11.11 10.01 4.75
N LEU A 152 -10.28 9.59 5.68
CA LEU A 152 -9.10 8.80 5.31
C LEU A 152 -9.51 7.36 5.00
N LEU A 153 -9.28 6.94 3.75
CA LEU A 153 -9.44 5.54 3.34
C LEU A 153 -8.09 4.88 3.17
N THR A 154 -7.82 3.86 3.99
CA THR A 154 -6.55 3.12 3.97
C THR A 154 -6.41 2.28 2.71
N ASP A 155 -7.48 1.59 2.31
CA ASP A 155 -7.54 0.72 1.13
C ASP A 155 -8.79 1.01 0.28
N PRO A 156 -8.76 2.06 -0.57
CA PRO A 156 -9.90 2.45 -1.39
C PRO A 156 -10.39 1.33 -2.31
N LYS A 157 -9.47 0.48 -2.78
CA LYS A 157 -9.80 -0.65 -3.66
C LYS A 157 -10.62 -1.69 -2.91
N LYS A 158 -10.19 -2.05 -1.70
CA LYS A 158 -10.93 -3.00 -0.87
C LYS A 158 -12.31 -2.48 -0.53
N GLU A 159 -12.45 -1.20 -0.15
CA GLU A 159 -13.76 -0.62 0.16
C GLU A 159 -14.73 -0.72 -1.03
N LEU A 160 -14.27 -0.46 -2.25
CA LEU A 160 -15.09 -0.68 -3.45
C LEU A 160 -15.37 -2.16 -3.69
N ASP A 161 -14.39 -3.04 -3.52
CA ASP A 161 -14.60 -4.47 -3.75
C ASP A 161 -15.65 -5.05 -2.80
N ASP A 162 -15.61 -4.66 -1.53
CA ASP A 162 -16.61 -5.03 -0.52
C ASP A 162 -17.99 -4.48 -0.88
N ALA A 163 -18.08 -3.21 -1.32
CA ALA A 163 -19.36 -2.58 -1.69
C ALA A 163 -20.08 -3.27 -2.86
N PHE A 164 -19.35 -3.83 -3.83
CA PHE A 164 -19.93 -4.55 -4.98
C PHE A 164 -20.01 -6.07 -4.79
N SER A 165 -19.47 -6.62 -3.69
CA SER A 165 -19.54 -8.05 -3.36
C SER A 165 -20.44 -8.34 -2.15
N GLY A 166 -21.02 -7.31 -1.54
CA GLY A 166 -21.95 -7.42 -0.43
C GLY A 166 -23.20 -8.24 -0.77
N PRO A 167 -23.74 -9.00 0.19
CA PRO A 167 -24.89 -9.88 -0.03
C PRO A 167 -26.20 -9.12 -0.32
N ASP A 168 -26.27 -7.84 0.03
CA ASP A 168 -27.49 -7.03 0.00
C ASP A 168 -27.76 -6.39 -1.38
N LEU A 169 -26.75 -6.30 -2.25
CA LEU A 169 -26.86 -5.69 -3.57
C LEU A 169 -26.74 -6.75 -4.67
N THR A 170 -27.86 -7.10 -5.29
CA THR A 170 -27.83 -7.94 -6.50
C THR A 170 -27.29 -7.10 -7.65
N MET A 171 -25.99 -7.25 -7.94
CA MET A 171 -25.32 -6.53 -9.02
C MET A 171 -24.91 -7.48 -10.14
N SER A 172 -25.04 -7.00 -11.38
CA SER A 172 -24.58 -7.67 -12.58
C SER A 172 -23.77 -6.70 -13.45
N ASN A 173 -23.02 -7.23 -14.42
CA ASN A 173 -22.17 -6.42 -15.31
C ASN A 173 -21.24 -5.44 -14.57
N VAL A 174 -20.74 -5.83 -13.39
CA VAL A 174 -19.82 -5.01 -12.62
C VAL A 174 -18.49 -4.93 -13.35
N ALA A 175 -18.03 -3.72 -13.62
CA ALA A 175 -16.77 -3.46 -14.30
C ALA A 175 -16.03 -2.29 -13.67
N THR A 176 -14.70 -2.38 -13.64
CA THR A 176 -13.83 -1.22 -13.38
C THR A 176 -13.99 -0.20 -14.50
N VAL A 177 -14.09 1.07 -14.14
CA VAL A 177 -14.23 2.19 -15.08
C VAL A 177 -13.16 3.24 -14.82
N ASP A 178 -13.02 4.19 -15.75
CA ASP A 178 -12.12 5.32 -15.57
C ASP A 178 -12.59 6.18 -14.37
N PRO A 179 -11.76 6.36 -13.33
CA PRO A 179 -12.11 7.18 -12.17
C PRO A 179 -12.15 8.69 -12.49
N GLY A 180 -11.58 9.11 -13.63
CA GLY A 180 -11.47 10.51 -14.01
C GLY A 180 -10.27 11.23 -13.35
N PRO A 181 -10.19 12.57 -13.49
CA PRO A 181 -9.00 13.34 -13.11
C PRO A 181 -8.72 13.39 -11.60
N LEU A 182 -9.70 13.04 -10.78
CA LEU A 182 -9.54 12.91 -9.32
C LEU A 182 -8.80 11.61 -8.95
N GLY A 183 -8.64 10.66 -9.87
CA GLY A 183 -7.93 9.41 -9.62
C GLY A 183 -8.65 8.52 -8.60
N GLY A 184 -7.90 7.61 -7.98
CA GLY A 184 -8.46 6.53 -7.18
C GLY A 184 -9.01 5.40 -8.05
N GLU A 185 -10.00 4.70 -7.51
CA GLU A 185 -10.63 3.54 -8.13
C GLU A 185 -12.10 3.86 -8.42
N ALA A 186 -12.65 3.24 -9.47
CA ALA A 186 -14.06 3.38 -9.79
C ALA A 186 -14.62 2.10 -10.41
N ARG A 187 -15.86 1.79 -10.06
CA ARG A 187 -16.60 0.64 -10.59
C ARG A 187 -18.03 1.06 -10.94
N CYS A 188 -18.58 0.47 -11.99
CA CYS A 188 -20.01 0.57 -12.29
C CYS A 188 -20.61 -0.82 -12.44
N GLY A 189 -21.88 -0.97 -12.10
CA GLY A 189 -22.64 -2.20 -12.27
C GLY A 189 -24.14 -1.94 -12.40
N ASP A 190 -24.83 -2.93 -12.93
CA ASP A 190 -26.29 -2.93 -13.10
C ASP A 190 -26.93 -3.51 -11.84
N SER A 191 -27.96 -2.86 -11.34
CA SER A 191 -28.85 -3.39 -10.30
C SER A 191 -30.31 -3.13 -10.68
N GLU A 192 -31.23 -3.73 -9.95
CA GLU A 192 -32.67 -3.55 -10.16
C GLU A 192 -33.36 -3.51 -8.80
N SER A 193 -34.30 -2.57 -8.64
CA SER A 193 -35.12 -2.43 -7.44
C SER A 193 -36.54 -2.07 -7.86
N ASP A 194 -37.53 -2.82 -7.38
CA ASP A 194 -38.96 -2.65 -7.73
C ASP A 194 -39.24 -2.54 -9.24
N GLY A 195 -38.51 -3.33 -10.05
CA GLY A 195 -38.61 -3.32 -11.51
C GLY A 195 -37.99 -2.09 -12.19
N VAL A 196 -37.31 -1.23 -11.43
CA VAL A 196 -36.56 -0.08 -11.93
C VAL A 196 -35.09 -0.45 -12.06
N LYS A 197 -34.56 -0.35 -13.28
CA LYS A 197 -33.14 -0.54 -13.55
C LYS A 197 -32.31 0.59 -12.96
N LEU A 198 -31.22 0.23 -12.30
CA LEU A 198 -30.27 1.13 -11.67
C LEU A 198 -28.89 0.93 -12.29
N GLY A 199 -28.34 1.98 -12.88
CA GLY A 199 -26.93 2.05 -13.21
C GLY A 199 -26.20 2.64 -12.02
N ILE A 200 -25.47 1.82 -11.28
CA ILE A 200 -24.74 2.25 -10.08
C ILE A 200 -23.28 2.43 -10.46
N CYS A 201 -22.71 3.59 -10.15
CA CYS A 201 -21.27 3.84 -10.24
C CYS A 201 -20.78 4.34 -8.89
N ALA A 202 -19.68 3.79 -8.40
CA ALA A 202 -19.07 4.22 -7.17
C ALA A 202 -17.57 4.45 -7.38
N TRP A 203 -17.01 5.28 -6.49
CA TRP A 203 -15.61 5.61 -6.47
C TRP A 203 -15.07 5.51 -5.05
N ALA A 204 -13.77 5.29 -4.97
CA ALA A 204 -13.02 5.46 -3.75
C ALA A 204 -11.61 5.94 -4.09
N ASP A 205 -11.16 6.95 -3.39
CA ASP A 205 -9.79 7.43 -3.38
C ASP A 205 -9.33 7.56 -1.92
N LYS A 206 -8.10 8.06 -1.70
CA LYS A 206 -7.53 8.17 -0.35
C LYS A 206 -8.33 9.11 0.58
N GLY A 207 -9.12 10.02 0.01
CA GLY A 207 -9.85 11.08 0.72
C GLY A 207 -11.37 11.00 0.62
N SER A 208 -11.93 10.15 -0.23
CA SER A 208 -13.37 10.02 -0.36
C SER A 208 -13.83 8.66 -0.87
N VAL A 209 -15.08 8.34 -0.54
CA VAL A 209 -15.85 7.25 -1.11
C VAL A 209 -17.24 7.76 -1.42
N GLY A 210 -17.83 7.28 -2.50
CA GLY A 210 -19.21 7.58 -2.79
C GLY A 210 -19.81 6.70 -3.86
N MET A 211 -21.12 6.78 -3.96
CA MET A 211 -21.95 6.01 -4.88
C MET A 211 -22.96 6.93 -5.54
N ILE A 212 -23.18 6.71 -6.83
CA ILE A 212 -24.22 7.34 -7.65
C ILE A 212 -25.09 6.24 -8.22
N ALA A 213 -26.37 6.22 -7.82
CA ALA A 213 -27.40 5.37 -8.39
C ALA A 213 -28.21 6.18 -9.41
N MET A 214 -28.15 5.78 -10.67
CA MET A 214 -28.89 6.41 -11.76
C MET A 214 -30.07 5.53 -12.16
N TYR A 215 -31.27 6.02 -11.88
CA TYR A 215 -32.49 5.27 -12.13
C TYR A 215 -32.82 5.27 -13.62
N PHE A 216 -33.46 4.21 -14.07
CA PHE A 216 -33.85 3.98 -15.46
C PHE A 216 -32.66 3.92 -16.43
N LYS A 217 -31.45 3.65 -15.91
CA LYS A 217 -30.22 3.52 -16.69
C LYS A 217 -29.54 2.18 -16.44
N THR A 218 -28.73 1.76 -17.40
CA THR A 218 -27.75 0.68 -17.22
C THR A 218 -26.42 1.26 -16.73
N SER A 219 -25.54 0.39 -16.24
CA SER A 219 -24.14 0.66 -15.90
C SER A 219 -23.37 1.33 -17.04
N ALA A 220 -23.58 0.88 -18.28
CA ALA A 220 -22.97 1.47 -19.47
C ALA A 220 -23.44 2.91 -19.72
N GLN A 221 -24.73 3.19 -19.51
CA GLN A 221 -25.28 4.54 -19.61
C GLN A 221 -24.82 5.42 -18.43
N ALA A 222 -24.74 4.84 -17.24
CA ALA A 222 -24.30 5.51 -16.03
C ALA A 222 -22.84 5.97 -16.12
N LYS A 223 -21.97 5.10 -16.65
CA LYS A 223 -20.55 5.41 -16.92
C LYS A 223 -20.37 6.69 -17.72
N ALA A 224 -21.27 7.01 -18.66
CA ALA A 224 -21.17 8.19 -19.50
C ALA A 224 -21.37 9.52 -18.74
N GLU A 225 -22.12 9.52 -17.62
CA GLU A 225 -22.37 10.70 -16.80
C GLU A 225 -21.51 10.73 -15.52
N PHE A 226 -20.93 9.58 -15.14
CA PHE A 226 -20.23 9.37 -13.87
C PHE A 226 -19.12 10.40 -13.58
N ILE A 227 -18.15 10.57 -14.48
CA ILE A 227 -17.00 11.47 -14.26
C ILE A 227 -17.46 12.92 -14.04
N ALA A 228 -18.45 13.37 -14.83
CA ALA A 228 -18.98 14.72 -14.72
C ALA A 228 -19.70 14.94 -13.37
N MET A 229 -20.45 13.94 -12.90
CA MET A 229 -21.15 14.04 -11.61
C MET A 229 -20.19 13.93 -10.43
N ARG A 230 -19.22 13.00 -10.47
CA ARG A 230 -18.18 12.91 -9.43
C ARG A 230 -17.45 14.25 -9.28
N GLY A 231 -17.05 14.88 -10.39
CA GLY A 231 -16.39 16.19 -10.35
C GLY A 231 -17.24 17.36 -9.85
N GLN A 232 -18.57 17.19 -9.77
CA GLN A 232 -19.47 18.16 -9.13
C GLN A 232 -19.62 17.89 -7.63
N ILE A 233 -19.59 16.61 -7.23
CA ILE A 233 -19.78 16.16 -5.86
C ILE A 233 -18.49 16.32 -5.03
N GLU A 234 -17.37 15.78 -5.54
CA GLU A 234 -16.07 15.76 -4.88
C GLU A 234 -15.26 17.00 -5.26
N GLN A 235 -14.90 17.79 -4.25
CA GLN A 235 -14.15 19.03 -4.36
C GLN A 235 -12.82 18.88 -3.61
N ARG A 236 -11.73 19.40 -4.18
CA ARG A 236 -10.44 19.53 -3.49
C ARG A 236 -10.18 21.00 -3.18
N SER A 237 -9.74 21.28 -1.96
CA SER A 237 -9.49 22.65 -1.46
C SER A 237 -8.02 22.92 -1.15
#